data_AF-A0A7Y9MQP8-F1
#
_entry.id   AF-A0A7Y9MQP8-F1
#
_cell.length_a   1.000
_cell.length_b   1.000
_cell.length_c   1.000
_cell.angle_alpha   90.00
_cell.angle_beta   90.00
_cell.angle_gamma   90.00
#
_symmetry.space_group_name_H-M   'P 1'
#
loop_
_entity.id
_entity.type
_entity.pdbx_description
1 polymer ?
#
loop_
_entity_poly.entity_id
_entity_poly.type
_entity_poly.pdbx_seq_one_letter_code
_entity_poly.pdbx_strand_id
1 'polypeptide(L)'
;MCSERAPRSVHALDRRRRRGGSCWLWLAAALAVPDLAAAQACATPAAQRGPALFDLRLDNDFLGLAQQDQGYTNGAVASVVLPDLVGAAADPCRARVARWLNARTEQWFPGRFTRQQLTVSLGQGLFTPTDGKRADPILDDRPYAAVAMLGLGYNLGDARSLRSTQLRVGMVGPSARGREVQDAVHGVFGLQRFQGWDRQLRDRPVLQLVHERLQRWPGSAPGDGWGWDGVGHVGASVGNFARYANAGFEWRWGRRLPDDFGSDPLRPAGGHSAMAETGWAARPWAWHLFVGIDARWMAHDLTLQGQSGQRIDPRPWVGDLAAGAVLRRGRWQATLAQYRRTREFDQQREPAVFGSLSISRAF
;
A
#
# COMPACT_ATOMS: atom_id res chain seq x y z
N MET A 1 -75.10 29.07 16.12
CA MET A 1 -74.61 28.63 14.79
C MET A 1 -73.67 29.69 14.24
N CYS A 2 -72.37 29.40 14.19
CA CYS A 2 -71.31 30.09 13.42
C CYS A 2 -69.99 29.37 13.77
N SER A 3 -69.62 28.35 12.99
CA SER A 3 -68.55 28.38 11.97
C SER A 3 -67.15 28.29 12.58
N GLU A 4 -66.65 27.05 12.68
CA GLU A 4 -65.24 26.73 12.87
C GLU A 4 -64.47 26.99 11.56
N ARG A 5 -63.37 27.75 11.64
CA ARG A 5 -62.31 27.78 10.64
C ARG A 5 -61.04 27.23 11.26
N ALA A 6 -60.46 26.25 10.59
CA ALA A 6 -59.19 25.60 10.91
C ALA A 6 -57.98 26.56 10.94
N PRO A 7 -56.89 26.16 11.62
CA PRO A 7 -55.55 26.47 11.16
C PRO A 7 -54.82 25.22 10.65
N ARG A 8 -54.07 25.46 9.58
CA ARG A 8 -53.32 24.52 8.75
C ARG A 8 -52.17 23.87 9.51
N SER A 9 -51.97 22.58 9.25
CA SER A 9 -50.79 21.80 9.62
C SER A 9 -49.54 22.34 8.91
N VAL A 10 -48.49 22.63 9.67
CA VAL A 10 -47.16 22.95 9.14
C VAL A 10 -46.33 21.68 9.13
N HIS A 11 -46.37 20.97 8.00
CA HIS A 11 -45.35 20.00 7.60
C HIS A 11 -44.36 20.69 6.67
N ALA A 12 -43.11 20.82 7.09
CA ALA A 12 -41.96 20.94 6.20
C ALA A 12 -40.68 20.49 6.93
N LEU A 13 -40.46 19.18 6.94
CA LEU A 13 -39.16 18.60 7.27
C LEU A 13 -38.19 18.90 6.12
N ASP A 14 -37.19 19.72 6.41
CA ASP A 14 -36.08 20.06 5.53
C ASP A 14 -35.21 18.81 5.29
N ARG A 15 -35.53 18.06 4.23
CA ARG A 15 -34.63 17.07 3.64
C ARG A 15 -33.75 17.75 2.60
N ARG A 16 -32.64 18.37 3.03
CA ARG A 16 -31.55 18.74 2.13
C ARG A 16 -30.21 18.16 2.59
N ARG A 17 -29.54 17.54 1.61
CA ARG A 17 -28.12 17.16 1.52
C ARG A 17 -27.68 15.85 2.17
N ARG A 18 -27.82 14.75 1.42
CA ARG A 18 -26.77 13.73 1.25
C ARG A 18 -26.80 13.15 -0.16
N ARG A 19 -26.19 13.84 -1.12
CA ARG A 19 -25.80 13.27 -2.42
C ARG A 19 -24.44 13.86 -2.80
N GLY A 20 -23.39 13.22 -2.31
CA GLY A 20 -22.00 13.60 -2.54
C GLY A 20 -21.10 12.46 -2.13
N GLY A 21 -21.30 11.29 -2.74
CA GLY A 21 -20.62 10.07 -2.32
C GLY A 21 -20.83 8.94 -3.31
N SER A 22 -20.55 9.17 -4.60
CA SER A 22 -20.46 8.07 -5.57
C SER A 22 -19.62 8.40 -6.81
N CYS A 23 -18.88 9.52 -6.83
CA CYS A 23 -18.12 9.89 -8.04
C CYS A 23 -16.73 9.22 -8.12
N TRP A 24 -16.17 8.75 -7.00
CA TRP A 24 -14.79 8.24 -6.95
C TRP A 24 -14.64 6.77 -7.35
N LEU A 25 -15.71 5.97 -7.25
CA LEU A 25 -15.71 4.56 -7.67
C LEU A 25 -15.56 4.39 -9.19
N TRP A 26 -15.88 5.42 -9.97
CA TRP A 26 -15.84 5.36 -11.43
C TRP A 26 -14.44 5.62 -12.03
N LEU A 27 -13.56 6.35 -11.33
CA LEU A 27 -12.22 6.66 -11.83
C LEU A 27 -11.26 5.46 -11.78
N ALA A 28 -11.42 4.58 -10.78
CA ALA A 28 -10.68 3.31 -10.73
C ALA A 28 -11.15 2.32 -11.81
N ALA A 29 -12.46 2.31 -12.12
CA ALA A 29 -13.03 1.46 -13.15
C ALA A 29 -12.55 1.89 -14.56
N ALA A 30 -12.46 3.19 -14.85
CA ALA A 30 -12.06 3.67 -16.19
C ALA A 30 -10.61 3.31 -16.59
N LEU A 31 -9.71 3.07 -15.63
CA LEU A 31 -8.34 2.62 -15.89
C LEU A 31 -8.19 1.10 -16.00
N ALA A 32 -9.21 0.35 -15.57
CA ALA A 32 -9.19 -1.11 -15.50
C ALA A 32 -10.22 -1.80 -16.42
N VAL A 33 -11.11 -1.06 -17.08
CA VAL A 33 -12.03 -1.62 -18.07
C VAL A 33 -11.23 -1.93 -19.34
N PRO A 34 -11.00 -3.21 -19.69
CA PRO A 34 -10.48 -3.56 -20.99
C PRO A 34 -11.47 -3.03 -22.04
N ASP A 35 -10.94 -2.42 -23.10
CA ASP A 35 -11.74 -2.07 -24.27
C ASP A 35 -12.46 -3.35 -24.73
N LEU A 36 -13.79 -3.38 -24.70
CA LEU A 36 -14.59 -4.57 -25.03
C LEU A 36 -14.26 -5.10 -26.44
N ALA A 37 -13.86 -4.20 -27.34
CA ALA A 37 -13.38 -4.53 -28.68
C ALA A 37 -11.97 -5.19 -28.67
N ALA A 38 -11.08 -4.80 -27.76
CA ALA A 38 -9.78 -5.43 -27.60
C ALA A 38 -9.90 -6.80 -26.91
N ALA A 39 -10.84 -6.97 -25.98
CA ALA A 39 -11.08 -8.23 -25.28
C ALA A 39 -11.47 -9.38 -26.24
N GLN A 40 -12.21 -9.08 -27.32
CA GLN A 40 -12.61 -10.06 -28.34
C GLN A 40 -11.50 -10.41 -29.34
N ALA A 41 -10.60 -9.48 -29.67
CA ALA A 41 -9.47 -9.72 -30.59
C ALA A 41 -8.28 -10.43 -29.91
N CYS A 42 -8.27 -10.50 -28.58
CA CYS A 42 -7.12 -10.87 -27.77
C CYS A 42 -7.21 -12.24 -27.11
N ALA A 43 -7.74 -13.21 -27.86
CA ALA A 43 -7.78 -14.62 -27.51
C ALA A 43 -6.39 -15.32 -27.55
N THR A 44 -5.28 -14.58 -27.47
CA THR A 44 -3.96 -15.19 -27.21
C THR A 44 -4.04 -15.90 -25.85
N PRO A 45 -3.64 -17.18 -25.74
CA PRO A 45 -3.69 -17.90 -24.47
C PRO A 45 -2.93 -17.12 -23.40
N ALA A 46 -3.52 -16.96 -22.21
CA ALA A 46 -2.87 -16.31 -21.06
C ALA A 46 -1.46 -16.87 -20.76
N ALA A 47 -1.22 -18.14 -21.14
CA ALA A 47 0.06 -18.83 -21.03
C ALA A 47 1.25 -18.15 -21.76
N GLN A 48 1.01 -17.30 -22.76
CA GLN A 48 2.09 -16.60 -23.47
C GLN A 48 2.43 -15.21 -22.89
N ARG A 49 1.63 -14.69 -21.95
CA ARG A 49 1.80 -13.33 -21.43
C ARG A 49 2.57 -13.24 -20.11
N GLY A 50 2.86 -14.37 -19.48
CA GLY A 50 3.36 -14.44 -18.10
C GLY A 50 2.23 -14.40 -17.06
N PRO A 51 2.48 -14.81 -15.81
CA PRO A 51 1.45 -14.82 -14.78
C PRO A 51 1.10 -13.41 -14.30
N ALA A 52 -0.19 -13.17 -14.05
CA ALA A 52 -0.62 -12.02 -13.25
C ALA A 52 -0.59 -12.41 -11.77
N LEU A 53 -0.22 -11.49 -10.88
CA LEU A 53 -0.18 -11.73 -9.44
C LEU A 53 -1.25 -10.91 -8.75
N PHE A 54 -2.06 -11.55 -7.91
CA PHE A 54 -2.87 -10.87 -6.91
C PHE A 54 -2.19 -10.98 -5.55
N ASP A 55 -2.18 -9.90 -4.79
CA ASP A 55 -1.69 -9.84 -3.42
C ASP A 55 -2.69 -9.12 -2.51
N LEU A 56 -2.91 -9.68 -1.33
CA LEU A 56 -3.66 -9.07 -0.25
C LEU A 56 -2.77 -8.97 0.97
N ARG A 57 -2.51 -7.73 1.41
CA ARG A 57 -1.75 -7.41 2.61
C ARG A 57 -2.67 -6.85 3.69
N LEU A 58 -2.51 -7.35 4.91
CA LEU A 58 -3.18 -6.87 6.11
C LEU A 58 -2.12 -6.52 7.16
N ASP A 59 -2.20 -5.30 7.66
CA ASP A 59 -1.28 -4.75 8.65
C ASP A 59 -2.05 -4.51 9.95
N ASN A 60 -1.49 -4.94 11.08
CA ASN A 60 -2.13 -4.71 12.37
C ASN A 60 -1.14 -4.76 13.53
N ASP A 61 -1.38 -3.97 14.57
CA ASP A 61 -0.64 -3.95 15.84
C ASP A 61 -0.81 -5.23 16.67
N PHE A 62 -1.93 -5.96 16.54
CA PHE A 62 -2.09 -7.30 17.12
C PHE A 62 -1.00 -8.27 16.62
N LEU A 63 -0.68 -8.20 15.33
CA LEU A 63 0.41 -8.98 14.73
C LEU A 63 1.80 -8.51 15.20
N GLY A 64 1.88 -7.32 15.79
CA GLY A 64 3.07 -6.78 16.45
C GLY A 64 3.33 -7.35 17.84
N LEU A 65 2.40 -8.13 18.41
CA LEU A 65 2.43 -8.70 19.77
C LEU A 65 2.42 -7.68 20.93
N ALA A 66 2.63 -6.40 20.66
CA ALA A 66 2.57 -5.33 21.65
C ALA A 66 1.15 -4.80 21.88
N GLN A 67 0.21 -5.05 20.95
CA GLN A 67 -1.21 -4.66 21.04
C GLN A 67 -1.41 -3.19 21.44
N GLN A 68 -0.66 -2.30 20.80
CA GLN A 68 -0.62 -0.89 21.21
C GLN A 68 -1.87 -0.11 20.79
N ASP A 69 -2.58 -0.50 19.72
CA ASP A 69 -3.83 0.14 19.27
C ASP A 69 -3.70 1.67 19.00
N GLN A 70 -2.45 2.11 18.76
CA GLN A 70 -2.04 3.51 18.63
C GLN A 70 -1.04 3.71 17.49
N GLY A 71 -0.92 4.93 16.98
CA GLY A 71 0.01 5.21 15.89
C GLY A 71 -0.59 4.74 14.56
N TYR A 72 0.15 3.92 13.82
CA TYR A 72 -0.39 3.15 12.70
C TYR A 72 -1.00 1.84 13.23
N THR A 73 -2.32 1.78 13.32
CA THR A 73 -3.03 0.67 13.99
C THR A 73 -3.49 -0.42 13.04
N ASN A 74 -3.86 -0.05 11.80
CA ASN A 74 -4.36 -1.00 10.82
C ASN A 74 -4.10 -0.54 9.39
N GLY A 75 -3.87 -1.50 8.50
CA GLY A 75 -3.93 -1.26 7.07
C GLY A 75 -4.38 -2.48 6.29
N ALA A 76 -4.92 -2.22 5.11
CA ALA A 76 -5.25 -3.25 4.13
C ALA A 76 -4.87 -2.76 2.75
N VAL A 77 -4.18 -3.59 1.98
CA VAL A 77 -3.81 -3.30 0.59
C VAL A 77 -4.13 -4.50 -0.28
N ALA A 78 -4.97 -4.30 -1.29
CA ALA A 78 -5.14 -5.24 -2.38
C ALA A 78 -4.36 -4.74 -3.58
N SER A 79 -3.54 -5.59 -4.20
CA SER A 79 -2.75 -5.23 -5.37
C SER A 79 -2.77 -6.30 -6.45
N VAL A 80 -2.65 -5.84 -7.69
CA VAL A 80 -2.50 -6.67 -8.88
C VAL A 80 -1.23 -6.25 -9.59
N VAL A 81 -0.32 -7.20 -9.81
CA VAL A 81 0.83 -7.03 -10.70
C VAL A 81 0.46 -7.65 -12.04
N LEU A 82 0.50 -6.82 -13.09
CA LEU A 82 0.23 -7.27 -14.44
C LEU A 82 1.42 -8.07 -14.99
N PRO A 83 1.17 -8.97 -15.95
CA PRO A 83 2.24 -9.76 -16.56
C PRO A 83 3.29 -8.86 -17.23
N ASP A 84 4.53 -9.37 -17.34
CA ASP A 84 5.67 -8.61 -17.83
C ASP A 84 5.37 -7.95 -19.18
N LEU A 85 5.87 -6.73 -19.30
CA LEU A 85 5.59 -5.78 -20.35
C LEU A 85 6.77 -5.62 -21.33
N VAL A 86 7.90 -6.29 -21.08
CA VAL A 86 9.04 -6.35 -22.01
C VAL A 86 8.58 -6.82 -23.39
N GLY A 87 8.98 -6.10 -24.44
CA GLY A 87 8.63 -6.42 -25.83
C GLY A 87 7.14 -6.22 -26.18
N ALA A 88 6.30 -5.78 -25.23
CA ALA A 88 4.85 -5.69 -25.42
C ALA A 88 4.35 -4.28 -25.82
N ALA A 89 5.24 -3.38 -26.26
CA ALA A 89 4.86 -2.01 -26.64
C ALA A 89 3.83 -1.98 -27.81
N ALA A 90 3.94 -2.93 -28.73
CA ALA A 90 3.04 -3.06 -29.89
C ALA A 90 1.88 -4.05 -29.67
N ASP A 91 1.79 -4.73 -28.51
CA ASP A 91 0.76 -5.74 -28.26
C ASP A 91 -0.62 -5.09 -28.08
N PRO A 92 -1.55 -5.19 -29.04
CA PRO A 92 -2.87 -4.54 -28.97
C PRO A 92 -3.71 -5.06 -27.80
N CYS A 93 -3.32 -6.19 -27.20
CA CYS A 93 -4.01 -6.84 -26.09
C CYS A 93 -3.67 -6.29 -24.72
N ARG A 94 -2.77 -5.30 -24.64
CA ARG A 94 -2.44 -4.59 -23.40
C ARG A 94 -3.22 -3.28 -23.29
N ALA A 95 -3.57 -2.90 -22.06
CA ALA A 95 -4.23 -1.63 -21.78
C ALA A 95 -3.45 -0.45 -22.39
N ARG A 96 -4.17 0.58 -22.87
CA ARG A 96 -3.57 1.74 -23.55
C ARG A 96 -2.47 2.42 -22.72
N VAL A 97 -2.68 2.53 -21.41
CA VAL A 97 -1.69 3.09 -20.48
C VAL A 97 -0.40 2.25 -20.44
N ALA A 98 -0.52 0.92 -20.40
CA ALA A 98 0.64 0.03 -20.40
C ALA A 98 1.45 0.15 -21.70
N ARG A 99 0.76 0.16 -22.86
CA ARG A 99 1.41 0.38 -24.16
C ARG A 99 2.13 1.72 -24.24
N TRP A 100 1.47 2.79 -23.78
CA TRP A 100 2.05 4.14 -23.78
C TRP A 100 3.30 4.20 -22.88
N LEU A 101 3.24 3.67 -21.66
CA LEU A 101 4.37 3.62 -20.74
C LEU A 101 5.56 2.83 -21.32
N ASN A 102 5.29 1.66 -21.91
CA ASN A 102 6.34 0.85 -22.54
C ASN A 102 6.98 1.56 -23.73
N ALA A 103 6.17 2.15 -24.61
CA ALA A 103 6.68 2.87 -25.78
C ALA A 103 7.58 4.05 -25.39
N ARG A 104 7.19 4.82 -24.36
CA ARG A 104 8.03 5.92 -23.84
C ARG A 104 9.30 5.41 -23.15
N THR A 105 9.19 4.31 -22.41
CA THR A 105 10.35 3.69 -21.76
C THR A 105 11.36 3.22 -22.79
N GLU A 106 10.92 2.51 -23.83
CA GLU A 106 11.81 2.01 -24.89
C GLU A 106 12.41 3.16 -25.72
N GLN A 107 11.65 4.23 -25.94
CA GLN A 107 12.15 5.44 -26.61
C GLN A 107 13.30 6.11 -25.83
N TRP A 108 13.20 6.18 -24.51
CA TRP A 108 14.19 6.86 -23.66
C TRP A 108 15.32 5.95 -23.18
N PHE A 109 15.05 4.64 -23.08
CA PHE A 109 15.96 3.63 -22.53
C PHE A 109 15.94 2.35 -23.38
N PRO A 110 16.31 2.42 -24.67
CA PRO A 110 16.19 1.30 -25.60
C PRO A 110 17.00 0.08 -25.11
N GLY A 111 16.34 -1.08 -25.02
CA GLY A 111 16.93 -2.35 -24.61
C GLY A 111 17.53 -2.39 -23.19
N ARG A 112 17.29 -1.38 -22.34
CA ARG A 112 17.98 -1.25 -21.05
C ARG A 112 17.43 -2.17 -19.97
N PHE A 113 16.13 -2.44 -19.98
CA PHE A 113 15.43 -3.15 -18.91
C PHE A 113 14.93 -4.50 -19.41
N THR A 114 15.21 -5.56 -18.65
CA THR A 114 14.76 -6.92 -18.95
C THR A 114 13.54 -7.34 -18.13
N ARG A 115 13.00 -6.43 -17.30
CA ARG A 115 11.77 -6.61 -16.52
C ARG A 115 10.98 -5.30 -16.50
N GLN A 116 9.71 -5.36 -16.88
CA GLN A 116 8.81 -4.21 -16.85
C GLN A 116 7.45 -4.63 -16.29
N GLN A 117 7.06 -4.10 -15.14
CA GLN A 117 5.82 -4.49 -14.48
C GLN A 117 4.97 -3.29 -14.13
N LEU A 118 3.68 -3.39 -14.41
CA LEU A 118 2.68 -2.43 -13.97
C LEU A 118 1.92 -3.02 -12.78
N THR A 119 1.75 -2.23 -11.73
CA THR A 119 1.02 -2.60 -10.53
C THR A 119 -0.16 -1.66 -10.33
N VAL A 120 -1.31 -2.21 -9.98
CA VAL A 120 -2.47 -1.43 -9.54
C VAL A 120 -2.80 -1.85 -8.11
N SER A 121 -3.02 -0.90 -7.22
CA SER A 121 -3.30 -1.19 -5.81
C SER A 121 -4.41 -0.31 -5.25
N LEU A 122 -5.25 -0.86 -4.38
CA LEU A 122 -6.17 -0.10 -3.53
C LEU A 122 -5.78 -0.37 -2.07
N GLY A 123 -5.49 0.70 -1.33
CA GLY A 123 -5.07 0.60 0.06
C GLY A 123 -5.84 1.51 0.99
N GLN A 124 -6.04 1.06 2.22
CA GLN A 124 -6.53 1.86 3.34
C GLN A 124 -5.53 1.78 4.50
N GLY A 125 -5.31 2.90 5.19
CA GLY A 125 -4.53 2.95 6.42
C GLY A 125 -5.28 3.72 7.50
N LEU A 126 -5.23 3.22 8.73
CA LEU A 126 -5.86 3.79 9.91
C LEU A 126 -4.81 4.22 10.92
N PHE A 127 -5.01 5.41 11.46
CA PHE A 127 -4.13 6.03 12.42
C PHE A 127 -4.94 6.50 13.63
N THR A 128 -4.46 6.16 14.82
CA THR A 128 -5.16 6.42 16.08
C THR A 128 -4.21 7.05 17.11
N PRO A 129 -4.75 7.84 18.05
CA PRO A 129 -4.00 8.29 19.23
C PRO A 129 -3.67 7.13 20.16
N THR A 130 -2.84 7.41 21.17
CA THR A 130 -2.56 6.54 22.31
C THR A 130 -3.82 6.18 23.10
N ASP A 131 -4.72 7.15 23.31
CA ASP A 131 -5.99 6.92 24.02
C ASP A 131 -7.18 6.86 23.05
N GLY A 132 -7.59 5.63 22.69
CA GLY A 132 -8.75 5.36 21.84
C GLY A 132 -10.11 5.79 22.43
N LYS A 133 -10.18 6.11 23.73
CA LYS A 133 -11.40 6.56 24.39
C LYS A 133 -11.56 8.08 24.37
N ARG A 134 -10.49 8.81 24.05
CA ARG A 134 -10.57 10.27 23.91
C ARG A 134 -11.51 10.63 22.76
N ALA A 135 -12.62 11.26 23.15
CA ALA A 135 -13.52 11.90 22.22
C ALA A 135 -13.13 13.36 21.98
N ASP A 136 -12.46 14.02 22.91
CA ASP A 136 -12.10 15.45 22.86
C ASP A 136 -11.02 15.76 21.80
N PRO A 137 -10.80 17.04 21.41
CA PRO A 137 -9.76 17.40 20.45
C PRO A 137 -8.37 16.98 20.92
N ILE A 138 -7.73 16.11 20.14
CA ILE A 138 -6.39 15.58 20.41
C ILE A 138 -5.36 16.52 19.80
N LEU A 139 -4.66 17.28 20.64
CA LEU A 139 -3.68 18.27 20.18
C LEU A 139 -2.25 17.85 20.49
N ASP A 140 -2.05 17.00 21.49
CA ASP A 140 -0.77 16.57 22.05
C ASP A 140 -0.37 15.15 21.64
N ASP A 141 -1.13 14.56 20.71
CA ASP A 141 -0.89 13.22 20.17
C ASP A 141 -1.31 13.18 18.70
N ARG A 142 -1.07 12.04 18.04
CA ARG A 142 -1.53 11.76 16.68
C ARG A 142 -3.07 11.79 16.65
N PRO A 143 -3.66 12.50 15.68
CA PRO A 143 -5.09 12.55 15.53
C PRO A 143 -5.61 11.27 14.90
N TYR A 144 -6.91 11.02 15.06
CA TYR A 144 -7.58 10.03 14.24
C TYR A 144 -7.44 10.41 12.77
N ALA A 145 -7.00 9.48 11.95
CA ALA A 145 -6.96 9.66 10.51
C ALA A 145 -7.19 8.34 9.81
N ALA A 146 -8.03 8.38 8.78
CA ALA A 146 -8.15 7.32 7.80
C ALA A 146 -7.65 7.84 6.47
N VAL A 147 -6.96 7.00 5.71
CA VAL A 147 -6.57 7.29 4.34
C VAL A 147 -6.96 6.14 3.44
N ALA A 148 -7.51 6.45 2.27
CA ALA A 148 -7.78 5.49 1.21
C ALA A 148 -7.14 5.98 -0.08
N MET A 149 -6.34 5.15 -0.74
CA MET A 149 -5.64 5.52 -1.97
C MET A 149 -5.69 4.42 -3.03
N LEU A 150 -5.86 4.85 -4.27
CA LEU A 150 -5.54 4.08 -5.47
C LEU A 150 -4.07 4.34 -5.85
N GLY A 151 -3.33 3.29 -6.19
CA GLY A 151 -1.94 3.35 -6.61
C GLY A 151 -1.75 2.76 -8.00
N LEU A 152 -0.91 3.41 -8.80
CA LEU A 152 -0.38 2.91 -10.07
C LEU A 152 1.14 2.87 -9.95
N GLY A 153 1.71 1.68 -9.97
CA GLY A 153 3.15 1.43 -9.90
C GLY A 153 3.71 1.01 -11.24
N TYR A 154 4.92 1.47 -11.56
CA TYR A 154 5.70 1.01 -12.71
C TYR A 154 7.12 0.67 -12.27
N ASN A 155 7.47 -0.60 -12.47
CA ASN A 155 8.69 -1.23 -12.03
C ASN A 155 9.55 -1.57 -13.25
N LEU A 156 10.76 -1.01 -13.31
CA LEU A 156 11.72 -1.17 -14.40
C LEU A 156 13.01 -1.75 -13.85
N GLY A 157 13.39 -2.95 -14.28
CA GLY A 157 14.55 -3.61 -13.70
C GLY A 157 15.33 -4.50 -14.67
N ASP A 158 16.43 -5.00 -14.15
CA ASP A 158 17.28 -6.03 -14.73
C ASP A 158 17.59 -7.10 -13.66
N ALA A 159 18.64 -7.90 -13.84
CA ALA A 159 19.01 -8.96 -12.89
C ALA A 159 19.54 -8.43 -11.53
N ARG A 160 20.00 -7.18 -11.45
CA ARG A 160 20.66 -6.61 -10.27
C ARG A 160 20.10 -5.27 -9.83
N SER A 161 19.35 -4.55 -10.66
CA SER A 161 18.79 -3.25 -10.33
C SER A 161 17.29 -3.17 -10.61
N LEU A 162 16.58 -2.42 -9.78
CA LEU A 162 15.16 -2.11 -9.97
C LEU A 162 14.91 -0.63 -9.70
N ARG A 163 14.06 -0.02 -10.53
CA ARG A 163 13.48 1.30 -10.34
C ARG A 163 11.99 1.12 -10.17
N SER A 164 11.47 1.48 -9.01
CA SER A 164 10.03 1.46 -8.74
C SER A 164 9.51 2.87 -8.65
N THR A 165 8.47 3.19 -9.41
CA THR A 165 7.78 4.48 -9.34
C THR A 165 6.30 4.25 -9.09
N GLN A 166 5.75 4.85 -8.05
CA GLN A 166 4.33 4.72 -7.69
C GLN A 166 3.66 6.07 -7.60
N LEU A 167 2.60 6.24 -8.38
CA LEU A 167 1.66 7.35 -8.25
C LEU A 167 0.47 6.89 -7.42
N ARG A 168 0.19 7.58 -6.32
CA ARG A 168 -0.94 7.29 -5.43
C ARG A 168 -1.83 8.51 -5.32
N VAL A 169 -3.13 8.30 -5.47
CA VAL A 169 -4.17 9.33 -5.37
C VAL A 169 -5.28 8.84 -4.45
N GLY A 170 -5.83 9.72 -3.64
CA GLY A 170 -6.81 9.30 -2.66
C GLY A 170 -7.37 10.42 -1.80
N MET A 171 -7.85 10.03 -0.62
CA MET A 171 -8.44 10.94 0.34
C MET A 171 -8.02 10.55 1.76
N VAL A 172 -7.69 11.55 2.57
CA VAL A 172 -7.63 11.45 4.04
C VAL A 172 -8.94 11.99 4.60
N GLY A 173 -9.48 11.36 5.65
CA GLY A 173 -10.62 11.86 6.44
C GLY A 173 -11.84 10.93 6.45
N PRO A 174 -13.01 11.41 6.89
CA PRO A 174 -14.24 10.60 6.97
C PRO A 174 -14.61 9.87 5.68
N SER A 175 -14.34 10.45 4.51
CA SER A 175 -14.60 9.81 3.22
C SER A 175 -13.76 8.55 2.98
N ALA A 176 -12.64 8.38 3.69
CA ALA A 176 -11.84 7.17 3.69
C ALA A 176 -12.42 6.04 4.57
N ARG A 177 -13.54 6.28 5.29
CA ARG A 177 -14.32 5.29 6.04
C ARG A 177 -13.56 4.49 7.09
N GLY A 178 -12.64 5.13 7.81
CA GLY A 178 -11.85 4.44 8.83
C GLY A 178 -12.65 3.98 10.03
N ARG A 179 -13.60 4.80 10.48
CA ARG A 179 -14.49 4.47 11.60
C ARG A 179 -15.24 3.17 11.33
N GLU A 180 -15.87 3.08 10.16
CA GLU A 180 -16.69 1.94 9.78
C GLU A 180 -15.87 0.65 9.68
N VAL A 181 -14.65 0.73 9.14
CA VAL A 181 -13.75 -0.42 9.03
C VAL A 181 -13.25 -0.84 10.41
N GLN A 182 -12.80 0.10 11.24
CA GLN A 182 -12.33 -0.22 12.59
C GLN A 182 -13.46 -0.78 13.45
N ASP A 183 -14.64 -0.15 13.44
CA ASP A 183 -15.81 -0.62 14.20
C ASP A 183 -16.27 -2.01 13.76
N ALA A 184 -16.14 -2.35 12.47
CA ALA A 184 -16.45 -3.68 11.94
C ALA A 184 -15.45 -4.72 12.45
N VAL A 185 -14.14 -4.44 12.36
CA VAL A 185 -13.10 -5.33 12.86
C VAL A 185 -13.23 -5.51 14.37
N HIS A 186 -13.40 -4.42 15.13
CA HIS A 186 -13.57 -4.47 16.58
C HIS A 186 -14.85 -5.21 16.96
N GLY A 187 -15.92 -5.07 16.18
CA GLY A 187 -17.15 -5.83 16.36
C GLY A 187 -16.97 -7.34 16.17
N VAL A 188 -16.17 -7.76 15.18
CA VAL A 188 -15.88 -9.18 14.93
C VAL A 188 -15.03 -9.80 16.05
N PHE A 189 -14.04 -9.07 16.55
CA PHE A 189 -13.11 -9.56 17.57
C PHE A 189 -13.50 -9.21 19.01
N GLY A 190 -14.63 -8.53 19.22
CA GLY A 190 -15.09 -8.11 20.56
C GLY A 190 -14.23 -7.03 21.22
N LEU A 191 -13.52 -6.23 20.43
CA LEU A 191 -12.67 -5.13 20.92
C LEU A 191 -13.48 -3.87 21.21
N GLN A 192 -12.97 -3.01 22.09
CA GLN A 192 -13.63 -1.75 22.43
C GLN A 192 -13.62 -0.79 21.23
N ARG A 193 -14.74 -0.12 20.97
CA ARG A 193 -14.84 0.89 19.90
C ARG A 193 -14.19 2.20 20.31
N PHE A 194 -13.58 2.87 19.35
CA PHE A 194 -12.91 4.13 19.57
C PHE A 194 -13.92 5.29 19.48
N GLN A 195 -13.78 6.28 20.35
CA GLN A 195 -14.81 7.33 20.51
C GLN A 195 -14.47 8.64 19.78
N GLY A 196 -13.24 8.79 19.29
CA GLY A 196 -12.74 10.05 18.72
C GLY A 196 -12.91 10.22 17.20
N TRP A 197 -13.46 9.23 16.48
CA TRP A 197 -13.56 9.28 15.01
C TRP A 197 -14.37 10.46 14.45
N ASP A 198 -15.27 11.06 15.25
CA ASP A 198 -16.01 12.26 14.87
C ASP A 198 -15.13 13.53 14.83
N ARG A 199 -13.93 13.47 15.41
CA ARG A 199 -12.92 14.54 15.41
C ARG A 199 -11.66 14.20 14.61
N GLN A 200 -11.74 13.18 13.75
CA GLN A 200 -10.63 12.81 12.86
C GLN A 200 -10.23 13.95 11.90
N LEU A 201 -9.06 13.81 11.25
CA LEU A 201 -8.64 14.71 10.18
C LEU A 201 -9.75 14.89 9.14
N ARG A 202 -9.99 16.14 8.72
CA ARG A 202 -11.04 16.45 7.74
C ARG A 202 -10.68 15.92 6.35
N ASP A 203 -11.71 15.73 5.53
CA ASP A 203 -11.56 15.31 4.14
C ASP A 203 -10.58 16.21 3.37
N ARG A 204 -9.51 15.60 2.86
CA ARG A 204 -8.51 16.23 1.99
C ARG A 204 -8.11 15.28 0.88
N PRO A 205 -8.17 15.70 -0.39
CA PRO A 205 -7.60 14.92 -1.47
C PRO A 205 -6.09 14.85 -1.29
N VAL A 206 -5.53 13.67 -1.53
CA VAL A 206 -4.10 13.42 -1.39
C VAL A 206 -3.51 12.84 -2.67
N LEU A 207 -2.29 13.28 -2.94
CA LEU A 207 -1.44 12.86 -4.04
C LEU A 207 -0.07 12.53 -3.47
N GLN A 208 0.50 11.42 -3.89
CA GLN A 208 1.84 11.00 -3.54
C GLN A 208 2.52 10.36 -4.74
N LEU A 209 3.72 10.81 -5.06
CA LEU A 209 4.64 10.14 -5.98
C LEU A 209 5.78 9.58 -5.15
N VAL A 210 6.03 8.28 -5.27
CA VAL A 210 7.13 7.57 -4.60
C VAL A 210 8.05 7.02 -5.67
N HIS A 211 9.36 7.21 -5.51
CA HIS A 211 10.35 6.61 -6.38
C HIS A 211 11.46 5.96 -5.56
N GLU A 212 11.78 4.70 -5.85
CA GLU A 212 12.85 3.94 -5.22
C GLU A 212 13.78 3.34 -6.27
N ARG A 213 15.07 3.31 -5.95
CA ARG A 213 16.08 2.55 -6.67
C ARG A 213 16.60 1.47 -5.74
N LEU A 214 16.54 0.23 -6.20
CA LEU A 214 16.97 -0.93 -5.46
C LEU A 214 18.14 -1.58 -6.18
N GLN A 215 19.10 -2.04 -5.40
CA GLN A 215 20.29 -2.75 -5.87
C GLN A 215 20.38 -4.07 -5.11
N ARG A 216 20.37 -5.16 -5.87
CA ARG A 216 20.58 -6.51 -5.33
C ARG A 216 22.06 -6.86 -5.35
N TRP A 217 22.56 -7.35 -4.23
CA TRP A 217 23.87 -7.97 -4.07
C TRP A 217 23.67 -9.47 -3.85
N PRO A 218 23.86 -10.29 -4.90
CA PRO A 218 23.73 -11.73 -4.78
C PRO A 218 24.86 -12.27 -3.89
N GLY A 219 24.51 -12.94 -2.80
CA GLY A 219 25.46 -13.59 -1.90
C GLY A 219 25.69 -15.08 -2.21
N SER A 220 24.83 -15.67 -3.04
CA SER A 220 24.91 -17.06 -3.51
C SER A 220 24.44 -17.16 -4.95
N ALA A 221 24.93 -18.14 -5.70
CA ALA A 221 24.42 -18.40 -7.04
C ALA A 221 22.92 -18.81 -6.95
N PRO A 222 22.06 -18.33 -7.87
CA PRO A 222 20.68 -18.79 -7.95
C PRO A 222 20.62 -20.31 -8.09
N GLY A 223 19.76 -20.98 -7.31
CA GLY A 223 19.66 -22.45 -7.34
C GLY A 223 18.66 -23.01 -6.34
N ASP A 224 18.52 -24.34 -6.31
CA ASP A 224 17.56 -25.05 -5.45
C ASP A 224 18.02 -25.29 -4.01
N GLY A 225 19.24 -24.82 -3.71
CA GLY A 225 19.90 -24.94 -2.42
C GLY A 225 19.57 -23.79 -1.46
N TRP A 226 20.34 -23.77 -0.38
CA TRP A 226 20.39 -22.65 0.54
C TRP A 226 21.14 -21.48 -0.09
N GLY A 227 20.76 -20.27 0.27
CA GLY A 227 21.44 -19.06 -0.17
C GLY A 227 21.05 -17.85 0.66
N TRP A 228 21.74 -16.76 0.37
CA TRP A 228 21.46 -15.45 0.93
C TRP A 228 21.69 -14.36 -0.13
N ASP A 229 21.03 -13.23 0.04
CA ASP A 229 21.30 -12.02 -0.73
C ASP A 229 20.95 -10.76 0.07
N GLY A 230 21.53 -9.64 -0.36
CA GLY A 230 21.22 -8.33 0.19
C GLY A 230 20.53 -7.46 -0.86
N VAL A 231 19.58 -6.64 -0.44
CA VAL A 231 18.95 -5.63 -1.28
C VAL A 231 19.02 -4.29 -0.58
N GLY A 232 19.79 -3.37 -1.16
CA GLY A 232 19.84 -1.99 -0.70
C GLY A 232 18.89 -1.13 -1.50
N HIS A 233 18.38 -0.07 -0.89
CA HIS A 233 17.54 0.89 -1.58
C HIS A 233 17.81 2.32 -1.13
N VAL A 234 17.53 3.23 -2.06
CA VAL A 234 17.40 4.67 -1.81
C VAL A 234 16.15 5.16 -2.52
N GLY A 235 15.43 6.08 -1.90
CA GLY A 235 14.16 6.55 -2.42
C GLY A 235 13.75 7.89 -1.89
N ALA A 236 12.64 8.37 -2.45
CA ALA A 236 11.99 9.58 -1.99
C ALA A 236 10.49 9.54 -2.29
N SER A 237 9.75 10.29 -1.48
CA SER A 237 8.35 10.58 -1.70
C SER A 237 8.10 12.08 -1.74
N VAL A 238 7.29 12.51 -2.71
CA VAL A 238 6.81 13.88 -2.84
C VAL A 238 5.29 13.88 -2.96
N GLY A 239 4.65 14.99 -2.57
CA GLY A 239 3.20 15.13 -2.55
C GLY A 239 2.71 15.83 -1.29
N ASN A 240 1.40 15.80 -1.08
CA ASN A 240 0.77 16.41 0.11
C ASN A 240 0.37 15.39 1.18
N PHE A 241 0.56 14.09 0.95
CA PHE A 241 0.35 13.06 1.98
C PHE A 241 1.57 12.89 2.88
N ALA A 242 2.71 12.51 2.31
CA ALA A 242 3.97 12.42 3.03
C ALA A 242 5.12 12.82 2.09
N ARG A 243 6.13 13.48 2.64
CA ARG A 243 7.35 13.89 1.95
C ARG A 243 8.55 13.42 2.74
N TYR A 244 9.39 12.62 2.10
CA TYR A 244 10.58 12.06 2.74
C TYR A 244 11.64 11.66 1.72
N ALA A 245 12.86 11.47 2.20
CA ALA A 245 13.88 10.68 1.53
C ALA A 245 14.18 9.47 2.41
N ASN A 246 14.43 8.30 1.82
CA ASN A 246 14.74 7.09 2.56
C ASN A 246 15.92 6.33 1.98
N ALA A 247 16.60 5.58 2.85
CA ALA A 247 17.61 4.63 2.48
C ALA A 247 17.56 3.43 3.44
N GLY A 248 17.86 2.26 2.92
CA GLY A 248 17.78 1.05 3.73
C GLY A 248 18.43 -0.15 3.08
N PHE A 249 18.36 -1.26 3.81
CA PHE A 249 18.94 -2.53 3.43
C PHE A 249 18.09 -3.67 3.96
N GLU A 250 17.87 -4.68 3.14
CA GLU A 250 17.21 -5.93 3.49
C GLU A 250 18.16 -7.08 3.22
N TRP A 251 18.37 -7.93 4.22
CA TRP A 251 19.16 -9.15 4.10
C TRP A 251 18.25 -10.35 4.23
N ARG A 252 18.45 -11.35 3.37
CA ARG A 252 17.61 -12.55 3.28
C ARG A 252 18.42 -13.81 3.28
N TRP A 253 17.87 -14.86 3.88
CA TRP A 253 18.51 -16.18 3.97
C TRP A 253 17.48 -17.29 4.02
N GLY A 254 17.73 -18.35 3.26
CA GLY A 254 16.77 -19.45 3.14
C GLY A 254 17.07 -20.36 1.96
N ARG A 255 16.04 -21.08 1.51
CA ARG A 255 16.13 -22.06 0.43
C ARG A 255 15.31 -21.61 -0.77
N ARG A 256 15.90 -21.66 -1.97
CA ARG A 256 15.28 -21.22 -3.23
C ARG A 256 14.83 -19.76 -3.17
N LEU A 257 15.76 -18.87 -2.79
CA LEU A 257 15.48 -17.44 -2.79
C LEU A 257 14.98 -17.00 -4.18
N PRO A 258 13.87 -16.25 -4.26
CA PRO A 258 13.38 -15.73 -5.52
C PRO A 258 14.36 -14.74 -6.17
N ASP A 259 14.18 -14.56 -7.48
CA ASP A 259 14.87 -13.51 -8.23
C ASP A 259 13.97 -12.26 -8.30
N ASP A 260 14.00 -11.50 -7.22
CA ASP A 260 13.23 -10.28 -6.95
C ASP A 260 14.06 -9.27 -6.13
N PHE A 261 13.43 -8.17 -5.70
CA PHE A 261 14.08 -7.03 -5.05
C PHE A 261 13.65 -6.81 -3.59
N GLY A 262 13.31 -7.89 -2.90
CA GLY A 262 13.06 -7.91 -1.47
C GLY A 262 11.70 -8.46 -1.08
N SER A 263 11.47 -8.50 0.22
CA SER A 263 10.43 -9.30 0.85
C SER A 263 9.64 -8.54 1.89
N ASP A 264 10.12 -7.38 2.36
CA ASP A 264 9.36 -6.47 3.20
C ASP A 264 8.09 -5.98 2.47
N PRO A 265 6.88 -6.39 2.91
CA PRO A 265 5.64 -6.02 2.25
C PRO A 265 5.23 -4.56 2.43
N LEU A 266 5.82 -3.78 3.36
CA LEU A 266 5.51 -2.35 3.52
C LEU A 266 6.17 -1.47 2.46
N ARG A 267 7.22 -1.97 1.80
CA ARG A 267 7.94 -1.19 0.79
C ARG A 267 7.12 -1.08 -0.50
N PRO A 268 7.16 0.08 -1.19
CA PRO A 268 6.59 0.24 -2.53
C PRO A 268 7.01 -0.88 -3.49
N ALA A 269 8.31 -1.24 -3.49
CA ALA A 269 8.85 -2.33 -4.30
C ALA A 269 8.97 -3.67 -3.55
N GLY A 270 8.18 -3.89 -2.49
CA GLY A 270 8.25 -5.05 -1.61
C GLY A 270 7.54 -6.30 -2.13
N GLY A 271 7.84 -7.45 -1.51
CA GLY A 271 7.08 -8.70 -1.58
C GLY A 271 7.16 -9.50 -2.88
N HIS A 272 7.05 -8.84 -4.05
CA HIS A 272 6.96 -9.51 -5.36
C HIS A 272 7.44 -8.66 -6.56
N SER A 273 7.97 -7.46 -6.32
CA SER A 273 8.28 -6.52 -7.39
C SER A 273 9.40 -7.04 -8.29
N ALA A 274 9.14 -7.03 -9.60
CA ALA A 274 10.03 -7.51 -10.64
C ALA A 274 10.50 -8.96 -10.44
N MET A 275 9.65 -9.82 -9.87
CA MET A 275 9.96 -11.25 -9.80
C MET A 275 9.95 -11.87 -11.20
N ALA A 276 11.01 -12.62 -11.52
CA ALA A 276 11.11 -13.36 -12.78
C ALA A 276 10.00 -14.43 -12.92
N GLU A 277 9.49 -14.63 -14.14
CA GLU A 277 8.40 -15.58 -14.42
C GLU A 277 8.70 -17.01 -13.97
N THR A 278 9.97 -17.44 -14.04
CA THR A 278 10.44 -18.77 -13.60
C THR A 278 10.32 -18.98 -12.08
N GLY A 279 10.10 -17.91 -11.31
CA GLY A 279 9.85 -17.94 -9.88
C GLY A 279 8.52 -18.60 -9.51
N TRP A 280 7.51 -18.58 -10.38
CA TRP A 280 6.17 -19.10 -10.10
C TRP A 280 5.87 -20.48 -10.71
N ALA A 281 6.88 -21.12 -11.34
CA ALA A 281 6.75 -22.48 -11.85
C ALA A 281 6.31 -23.44 -10.72
N ALA A 282 5.73 -24.61 -11.07
CA ALA A 282 5.31 -25.65 -10.13
C ALA A 282 6.51 -26.24 -9.37
N ARG A 283 7.06 -25.47 -8.43
CA ARG A 283 8.26 -25.77 -7.66
C ARG A 283 7.90 -26.35 -6.30
N PRO A 284 8.81 -27.17 -5.71
CA PRO A 284 8.73 -27.54 -4.30
C PRO A 284 8.78 -26.30 -3.41
N TRP A 285 8.41 -26.46 -2.13
CA TRP A 285 8.41 -25.40 -1.11
C TRP A 285 9.66 -24.51 -1.16
N ALA A 286 9.53 -23.20 -1.32
CA ALA A 286 10.61 -22.25 -1.12
C ALA A 286 10.32 -21.44 0.13
N TRP A 287 11.35 -21.05 0.86
CA TRP A 287 11.18 -20.24 2.05
C TRP A 287 12.45 -19.44 2.34
N HIS A 288 12.29 -18.29 2.96
CA HIS A 288 13.39 -17.52 3.48
C HIS A 288 12.94 -16.64 4.64
N LEU A 289 13.91 -16.28 5.46
CA LEU A 289 13.77 -15.25 6.47
C LEU A 289 14.41 -13.97 5.94
N PHE A 290 13.99 -12.84 6.49
CA PHE A 290 14.59 -11.56 6.19
C PHE A 290 14.66 -10.65 7.42
N VAL A 291 15.65 -9.77 7.41
CA VAL A 291 15.72 -8.60 8.30
C VAL A 291 15.99 -7.39 7.44
N GLY A 292 15.22 -6.32 7.66
CA GLY A 292 15.34 -5.07 6.95
C GLY A 292 15.50 -3.89 7.90
N ILE A 293 16.28 -2.90 7.50
CA ILE A 293 16.34 -1.58 8.12
C ILE A 293 16.03 -0.50 7.08
N ASP A 294 15.24 0.49 7.45
CA ASP A 294 14.92 1.65 6.61
C ASP A 294 14.97 2.91 7.47
N ALA A 295 15.75 3.89 7.04
CA ALA A 295 15.82 5.20 7.68
C ALA A 295 15.17 6.24 6.76
N ARG A 296 14.24 7.01 7.31
CA ARG A 296 13.52 8.07 6.60
C ARG A 296 13.83 9.42 7.19
N TRP A 297 14.24 10.35 6.34
CA TRP A 297 14.23 11.77 6.64
C TRP A 297 12.86 12.35 6.28
N MET A 298 12.06 12.68 7.29
CA MET A 298 10.67 13.12 7.17
C MET A 298 10.61 14.65 7.10
N ALA A 299 10.18 15.17 5.95
CA ALA A 299 9.89 16.60 5.77
C ALA A 299 8.41 16.93 6.02
N HIS A 300 7.52 15.95 5.81
CA HIS A 300 6.09 16.12 6.02
C HIS A 300 5.37 14.80 6.23
N ASP A 301 4.42 14.81 7.15
CA ASP A 301 3.43 13.76 7.31
C ASP A 301 2.07 14.38 7.61
N LEU A 302 1.13 14.27 6.67
CA LEU A 302 -0.22 14.81 6.81
C LEU A 302 -1.00 14.16 7.96
N THR A 303 -0.69 12.91 8.29
CA THR A 303 -1.35 12.20 9.40
C THR A 303 -0.93 12.75 10.75
N LEU A 304 0.24 13.39 10.84
CA LEU A 304 0.76 14.06 12.03
C LEU A 304 0.52 15.57 12.01
N GLN A 305 0.54 16.22 10.86
CA GLN A 305 0.51 17.69 10.75
C GLN A 305 -0.80 18.21 10.16
N GLY A 306 -1.78 17.33 9.98
CA GLY A 306 -3.04 17.64 9.32
C GLY A 306 -4.01 18.46 10.17
N GLN A 307 -3.86 18.49 11.50
CA GLN A 307 -4.84 19.12 12.38
C GLN A 307 -4.45 20.55 12.75
N SER A 308 -5.42 21.47 12.72
CA SER A 308 -5.20 22.85 13.17
C SER A 308 -5.04 22.92 14.70
N GLY A 309 -4.10 23.75 15.17
CA GLY A 309 -3.85 23.95 16.61
C GLY A 309 -3.12 22.77 17.27
N GLN A 310 -2.58 21.86 16.47
CA GLN A 310 -1.83 20.72 16.96
C GLN A 310 -0.52 21.15 17.61
N ARG A 311 -0.16 20.48 18.69
CA ARG A 311 0.97 20.72 19.59
C ARG A 311 1.83 19.46 19.67
N ILE A 312 2.11 18.87 18.52
CA ILE A 312 3.10 17.80 18.39
C ILE A 312 4.27 18.28 17.55
N ASP A 313 5.46 17.79 17.87
CA ASP A 313 6.70 18.10 17.18
C ASP A 313 7.18 16.87 16.41
N PRO A 314 6.95 16.79 15.09
CA PRO A 314 7.38 15.66 14.27
C PRO A 314 8.91 15.53 14.27
N ARG A 315 9.37 14.29 14.38
CA ARG A 315 10.79 13.97 14.31
C ARG A 315 11.25 13.93 12.86
N PRO A 316 12.37 14.59 12.52
CA PRO A 316 12.88 14.61 11.16
C PRO A 316 13.45 13.26 10.73
N TRP A 317 13.76 12.36 11.67
CA TRP A 317 14.31 11.03 11.37
C TRP A 317 13.44 9.95 12.01
N VAL A 318 13.00 9.00 11.19
CA VAL A 318 12.23 7.83 11.60
C VAL A 318 12.91 6.59 11.05
N GLY A 319 13.19 5.61 11.91
CA GLY A 319 13.76 4.32 11.54
C GLY A 319 12.76 3.19 11.67
N ASP A 320 12.74 2.29 10.70
CA ASP A 320 11.99 1.03 10.71
C ASP A 320 12.99 -0.14 10.79
N LEU A 321 12.77 -1.07 11.73
CA LEU A 321 13.37 -2.40 11.74
C LEU A 321 12.28 -3.42 11.38
N ALA A 322 12.48 -4.18 10.33
CA ALA A 322 11.59 -5.25 9.88
C ALA A 322 12.25 -6.61 10.08
N ALA A 323 11.49 -7.61 10.51
CA ALA A 323 11.92 -9.01 10.50
C ALA A 323 10.74 -9.88 10.06
N GLY A 324 10.99 -10.88 9.22
CA GLY A 324 9.90 -11.69 8.69
C GLY A 324 10.33 -13.00 8.05
N ALA A 325 9.31 -13.76 7.64
CA ALA A 325 9.43 -15.03 6.97
C ALA A 325 8.53 -15.04 5.73
N VAL A 326 9.03 -15.63 4.66
CA VAL A 326 8.30 -15.87 3.42
C VAL A 326 8.24 -17.37 3.18
N LEU A 327 7.07 -17.85 2.83
CA LEU A 327 6.81 -19.24 2.45
C LEU A 327 6.10 -19.26 1.10
N ARG A 328 6.62 -20.06 0.17
CA ARG A 328 6.10 -20.16 -1.19
C ARG A 328 5.93 -21.62 -1.60
N ARG A 329 4.82 -21.93 -2.27
CA ARG A 329 4.55 -23.24 -2.87
C ARG A 329 3.78 -23.09 -4.18
N GLY A 330 4.39 -23.51 -5.28
CA GLY A 330 3.83 -23.33 -6.61
C GLY A 330 3.45 -21.88 -6.87
N ARG A 331 2.17 -21.62 -7.07
CA ARG A 331 1.62 -20.29 -7.38
C ARG A 331 1.28 -19.44 -6.16
N TRP A 332 1.48 -19.94 -4.94
CA TRP A 332 1.12 -19.25 -3.71
C TRP A 332 2.34 -18.78 -2.95
N GLN A 333 2.27 -17.57 -2.38
CA GLN A 333 3.23 -17.02 -1.44
C GLN A 333 2.49 -16.46 -0.22
N ALA A 334 3.07 -16.66 0.96
CA ALA A 334 2.64 -16.06 2.20
C ALA A 334 3.84 -15.39 2.87
N THR A 335 3.66 -14.17 3.33
CA THR A 335 4.69 -13.36 4.00
C THR A 335 4.16 -12.92 5.35
N LEU A 336 4.91 -13.20 6.41
CA LEU A 336 4.66 -12.68 7.75
C LEU A 336 5.83 -11.79 8.15
N ALA A 337 5.55 -10.57 8.60
CA ALA A 337 6.56 -9.61 9.00
C ALA A 337 6.16 -8.87 10.28
N GLN A 338 7.14 -8.49 11.09
CA GLN A 338 7.00 -7.64 12.25
C GLN A 338 7.89 -6.41 12.08
N TYR A 339 7.40 -5.27 12.55
CA TYR A 339 8.04 -3.97 12.44
C TYR A 339 8.20 -3.33 13.81
N ARG A 340 9.33 -2.67 14.00
CA ARG A 340 9.56 -1.72 15.08
C ARG A 340 9.95 -0.39 14.47
N ARG A 341 9.09 0.60 14.65
CA ARG A 341 9.29 1.98 14.18
C ARG A 341 9.69 2.87 15.34
N THR A 342 10.77 3.62 15.19
CA THR A 342 11.15 4.65 16.17
C THR A 342 10.05 5.70 16.32
N ARG A 343 10.06 6.47 17.41
CA ARG A 343 9.11 7.57 17.59
C ARG A 343 9.11 8.53 16.39
N GLU A 344 7.91 8.90 15.95
CA GLU A 344 7.63 9.77 14.80
C GLU A 344 7.44 11.24 15.21
N PHE A 345 7.18 11.50 16.49
CA PHE A 345 7.06 12.84 17.08
C PHE A 345 7.46 12.80 18.57
N ASP A 346 7.80 13.94 19.16
CA ASP A 346 8.41 13.99 20.49
C ASP A 346 7.47 13.60 21.63
N GLN A 347 6.18 13.93 21.50
CA GLN A 347 5.14 13.63 22.48
C GLN A 347 4.73 12.15 22.45
N GLN A 348 5.21 11.37 21.46
CA GLN A 348 4.93 9.95 21.38
C GLN A 348 5.61 9.22 22.56
N ARG A 349 4.81 8.49 23.33
CA ARG A 349 5.30 7.78 24.53
C ARG A 349 6.16 6.58 24.18
N GLU A 350 5.71 5.78 23.21
CA GLU A 350 6.35 4.52 22.87
C GLU A 350 6.61 4.41 21.36
N PRO A 351 7.72 3.78 20.94
CA PRO A 351 7.91 3.35 19.56
C PRO A 351 6.77 2.44 19.09
N ALA A 352 6.39 2.54 17.82
CA ALA A 352 5.31 1.74 17.26
C ALA A 352 5.80 0.31 16.94
N VAL A 353 4.98 -0.69 17.28
CA VAL A 353 5.21 -2.10 16.95
C VAL A 353 3.97 -2.66 16.29
N PHE A 354 4.13 -3.22 15.09
CA PHE A 354 3.02 -3.78 14.32
C PHE A 354 3.52 -4.92 13.43
N GLY A 355 2.60 -5.70 12.86
CA GLY A 355 2.92 -6.78 11.94
C GLY A 355 2.12 -6.70 10.65
N SER A 356 2.56 -7.48 9.66
CA SER A 356 1.95 -7.57 8.35
C SER A 356 1.85 -9.03 7.92
N LEU A 357 0.68 -9.39 7.40
CA LEU A 357 0.44 -10.66 6.72
C LEU A 357 0.08 -10.35 5.27
N SER A 358 0.83 -10.91 4.32
CA SER A 358 0.54 -10.84 2.89
C SER A 358 0.32 -12.25 2.33
N ILE A 359 -0.71 -12.41 1.51
CA ILE A 359 -1.01 -13.65 0.78
C ILE A 359 -1.16 -13.30 -0.69
N SER A 360 -0.47 -14.07 -1.53
CA SER A 360 -0.38 -13.75 -2.95
C SER A 360 -0.48 -15.00 -3.81
N ARG A 361 -1.07 -14.83 -4.99
CA ARG A 361 -1.30 -15.91 -5.95
C ARG A 361 -1.04 -15.49 -7.38
N ALA A 362 -0.21 -16.25 -8.08
CA ALA A 362 -0.01 -16.15 -9.52
C ALA A 362 -1.11 -16.89 -10.30
N PHE A 363 -1.63 -16.26 -11.37
CA PHE A 363 -2.70 -16.77 -12.23
C PHE A 363 -2.20 -17.17 -13.62
#